data_AF-X0YEN3-F1
#
_entry.id   AF-X0YEN3-F1
#
_cell.length_a   1.000
_cell.length_b   1.000
_cell.length_c   1.000
_cell.angle_alpha   90.00
_cell.angle_beta   90.00
_cell.angle_gamma   90.00
#
_symmetry.space_group_name_H-M   'P 1'
#
loop_
_entity.id
_entity.type
_entity.pdbx_description
1 polymer ?
#
loop_
_entity_poly.entity_id
_entity_poly.type
_entity_poly.pdbx_seq_one_letter_code
_entity_poly.pdbx_strand_id
1 'polypeptide(L)'
;CNKGKEGETERMHYQVSFAKEFCSKYPRYYAWCTTFDLSRRNDPDWVSQVKNFLKDNFSSGAAAVKVWKEIGMQIKNPAGEFIQVDDPMFEPIYDFIEQEEKVLFYHIADPVQRWMSSASIKHSPKFTDFWNDPDKPSYFDIIASGDNMLAKHPNLKFIGCHLGSISFDLDETAKKLDTYPNLALGTSGTEKYLIGQSREKVRRFFIKYQDRILYGTDISGGMIPTDYLLDLTKI
;
A
#
# COMPACT_ATOMS: atom_id res chain seq x y z
N CYS A 1 0.40 8.46 3.78
CA CYS A 1 0.87 9.48 2.84
C CYS A 1 -0.16 10.58 2.83
N ASN A 2 0.27 11.82 2.76
CA ASN A 2 -0.62 12.88 2.32
C ASN A 2 -0.58 12.94 0.79
N LYS A 3 -1.66 13.43 0.19
CA LYS A 3 -1.81 13.65 -1.25
C LYS A 3 -1.22 15.00 -1.65
N GLY A 4 -0.48 15.65 -0.76
CA GLY A 4 -0.02 17.02 -0.92
C GLY A 4 -1.15 18.06 -0.88
N LYS A 5 -2.32 17.75 -0.32
CA LYS A 5 -3.39 18.75 -0.11
C LYS A 5 -3.26 19.41 1.26
N GLU A 6 -3.75 20.64 1.36
CA GLU A 6 -3.79 21.41 2.61
C GLU A 6 -4.49 20.63 3.73
N GLY A 7 -3.90 20.62 4.93
CA GLY A 7 -4.42 19.87 6.09
C GLY A 7 -3.99 18.40 6.18
N GLU A 8 -3.46 17.81 5.10
CA GLU A 8 -3.11 16.39 5.10
C GLU A 8 -1.76 16.10 5.77
N THR A 9 -0.84 17.07 5.77
CA THR A 9 0.43 16.98 6.52
C THR A 9 0.17 16.98 8.02
N GLU A 10 -0.66 17.88 8.52
CA GLU A 10 -1.09 17.91 9.92
C GLU A 10 -1.79 16.61 10.31
N ARG A 11 -2.68 16.11 9.45
CA ARG A 11 -3.34 14.80 9.66
C ARG A 11 -2.32 13.67 9.75
N MET A 12 -1.30 13.64 8.88
CA MET A 12 -0.26 12.63 8.92
C MET A 12 0.51 12.67 10.24
N HIS A 13 0.94 13.86 10.67
CA HIS A 13 1.62 14.03 11.96
C HIS A 13 0.73 13.62 13.14
N TYR A 14 -0.56 13.96 13.11
CA TYR A 14 -1.54 13.51 14.11
C TYR A 14 -1.64 11.98 14.16
N GLN A 15 -1.76 11.31 13.01
CA GLN A 15 -1.83 9.84 12.93
C GLN A 15 -0.55 9.18 13.46
N VAL A 16 0.62 9.76 13.18
CA VAL A 16 1.90 9.30 13.71
C VAL A 16 1.96 9.46 15.23
N SER A 17 1.57 10.61 15.77
CA SER A 17 1.51 10.84 17.22
C SER A 17 0.55 9.87 17.91
N PHE A 18 -0.64 9.67 17.33
CA PHE A 18 -1.62 8.72 17.83
C PHE A 18 -1.08 7.29 17.82
N ALA A 19 -0.44 6.86 16.73
CA ALA A 19 0.15 5.53 16.61
C ALA A 19 1.26 5.30 17.65
N LYS A 20 2.14 6.29 17.87
CA LYS A 20 3.19 6.24 18.91
C LYS A 20 2.59 6.05 20.30
N GLU A 21 1.59 6.86 20.65
CA GLU A 21 0.93 6.77 21.95
C GLU A 21 0.24 5.41 22.15
N PHE A 22 -0.52 4.96 21.15
CA PHE A 22 -1.32 3.75 21.26
C PHE A 22 -0.47 2.48 21.31
N CYS A 23 0.60 2.41 20.49
CA CYS A 23 1.54 1.29 20.52
C CYS A 23 2.35 1.26 21.82
N SER A 24 2.70 2.42 22.39
CA SER A 24 3.37 2.50 23.70
C SER A 24 2.47 1.97 24.82
N LYS A 25 1.16 2.29 24.79
CA LYS A 25 0.19 1.82 25.78
C LYS A 25 -0.15 0.33 25.62
N TYR A 26 -0.17 -0.18 24.40
CA TYR A 26 -0.67 -1.52 24.07
C TYR A 26 0.28 -2.31 23.14
N PRO A 27 1.57 -2.47 23.51
CA PRO A 27 2.62 -2.98 22.60
C PRO A 27 2.42 -4.45 22.20
N ARG A 28 1.62 -5.21 22.96
CA ARG A 28 1.25 -6.58 22.63
C ARG A 28 0.32 -6.68 21.41
N TYR A 29 -0.51 -5.66 21.20
CA TYR A 29 -1.61 -5.71 20.23
C TYR A 29 -1.35 -4.83 19.02
N TYR A 30 -0.52 -3.79 19.17
CA TYR A 30 -0.29 -2.81 18.13
C TYR A 30 1.20 -2.69 17.82
N ALA A 31 1.50 -2.86 16.54
CA ALA A 31 2.68 -2.29 15.89
C ALA A 31 2.19 -1.20 14.94
N TRP A 32 3.08 -0.27 14.58
CA TRP A 32 2.71 0.80 13.66
C TRP A 32 3.69 0.94 12.51
N CYS A 33 3.14 1.40 11.40
CA CYS A 33 3.85 1.71 10.17
C CYS A 33 3.77 3.22 9.97
N THR A 34 4.91 3.84 9.67
CA THR A 34 4.96 5.26 9.31
C THR A 34 4.74 5.44 7.80
N THR A 35 4.80 6.69 7.34
CA THR A 35 4.75 7.13 5.94
C THR A 35 5.62 8.39 5.85
N PHE A 36 5.68 9.05 4.69
CA PHE A 36 6.27 10.37 4.56
C PHE A 36 5.36 11.34 3.79
N ASP A 37 5.69 12.63 3.89
CA ASP A 37 5.04 13.75 3.22
C ASP A 37 5.50 13.87 1.76
N LEU A 38 4.57 14.16 0.86
CA LEU A 38 4.83 14.45 -0.56
C LEU A 38 4.48 15.91 -0.94
N SER A 39 3.95 16.72 -0.03
CA SER A 39 3.53 18.09 -0.31
C SER A 39 4.72 18.96 -0.76
N ARG A 40 5.88 18.77 -0.12
CA ARG A 40 7.12 19.51 -0.38
C ARG A 40 8.09 18.79 -1.32
N ARG A 41 7.63 17.79 -2.08
CA ARG A 41 8.48 16.91 -2.91
C ARG A 41 9.36 17.60 -3.96
N ASN A 42 9.06 18.86 -4.31
CA ASN A 42 9.83 19.65 -5.26
C ASN A 42 10.89 20.55 -4.57
N ASP A 43 10.93 20.55 -3.24
CA ASP A 43 11.90 21.34 -2.47
C ASP A 43 13.26 20.63 -2.44
N PRO A 44 14.38 21.36 -2.54
CA PRO A 44 15.71 20.76 -2.64
C PRO A 44 16.14 19.98 -1.40
N ASP A 45 15.55 20.27 -0.24
CA ASP A 45 15.85 19.62 1.04
C ASP A 45 14.81 18.55 1.44
N TRP A 46 13.83 18.28 0.58
CA TRP A 46 12.73 17.36 0.87
C TRP A 46 13.21 15.95 1.25
N VAL A 47 14.14 15.38 0.49
CA VAL A 47 14.70 14.05 0.78
C VAL A 47 15.33 14.01 2.18
N SER A 48 16.10 15.03 2.54
CA SER A 48 16.74 15.13 3.85
C SER A 48 15.70 15.26 4.97
N GLN A 49 14.64 16.04 4.76
CA GLN A 49 13.53 16.15 5.73
C GLN A 49 12.79 14.81 5.90
N VAL A 50 12.51 14.10 4.81
CA VAL A 50 11.87 12.77 4.85
C VAL A 50 12.75 11.79 5.62
N LYS A 51 14.06 11.75 5.35
CA LYS A 51 14.99 10.87 6.07
C LYS A 51 15.01 11.16 7.57
N ASN A 52 15.09 12.43 7.96
CA ASN A 52 15.04 12.83 9.37
C ASN A 52 13.71 12.41 10.03
N PHE A 53 12.58 12.64 9.35
CA PHE A 53 11.28 12.22 9.83
C PHE A 53 11.15 10.69 10.01
N LEU A 54 11.65 9.92 9.04
CA LEU A 54 11.66 8.47 9.12
C LEU A 54 12.57 7.98 10.24
N LYS A 55 13.76 8.56 10.39
CA LYS A 55 14.71 8.27 11.48
C LYS A 55 14.07 8.46 12.86
N ASP A 56 13.39 9.59 13.06
CA ASP A 56 12.68 9.89 14.32
C ASP A 56 11.52 8.91 14.58
N ASN A 57 10.87 8.43 13.51
CA ASN A 57 9.80 7.45 13.64
C ASN A 57 10.34 6.05 13.93
N PHE A 58 11.47 5.66 13.34
CA PHE A 58 12.14 4.39 13.62
C PHE A 58 12.64 4.34 15.07
N SER A 59 13.23 5.43 15.57
CA SER A 59 13.63 5.54 16.98
C SER A 59 12.44 5.52 17.94
N SER A 60 11.26 5.92 17.46
CA SER A 60 9.97 5.84 18.18
C SER A 60 9.24 4.50 17.98
N GLY A 61 9.88 3.49 17.39
CA GLY A 61 9.33 2.13 17.27
C GLY A 61 8.46 1.86 16.05
N ALA A 62 8.51 2.70 14.99
CA ALA A 62 7.90 2.34 13.72
C ALA A 62 8.55 1.07 13.16
N ALA A 63 7.71 0.08 12.83
CA ALA A 63 8.15 -1.22 12.34
C ALA A 63 8.39 -1.22 10.82
N ALA A 64 7.74 -0.31 10.10
CA ALA A 64 7.75 -0.26 8.65
C ALA A 64 7.41 1.14 8.12
N VAL A 65 7.57 1.33 6.81
CA VAL A 65 7.14 2.52 6.05
C VAL A 65 6.10 2.10 5.02
N LYS A 66 5.06 2.90 4.80
CA LYS A 66 4.03 2.65 3.78
C LYS A 66 4.04 3.74 2.72
N VAL A 67 4.22 3.33 1.46
CA VAL A 67 3.84 4.14 0.29
C VAL A 67 2.40 3.84 -0.10
N TRP A 68 1.70 4.87 -0.59
CA TRP A 68 0.26 4.81 -0.83
C TRP A 68 -0.07 5.00 -2.31
N LYS A 69 -1.21 4.46 -2.72
CA LYS A 69 -1.63 4.34 -4.13
C LYS A 69 -1.77 5.67 -4.85
N GLU A 70 -1.82 6.78 -4.11
CA GLU A 70 -1.79 8.11 -4.69
C GLU A 70 -0.52 8.37 -5.49
N ILE A 71 0.61 7.77 -5.12
CA ILE A 71 1.78 7.65 -6.00
C ILE A 71 1.39 6.70 -7.14
N GLY A 72 1.48 7.18 -8.38
CA GLY A 72 1.03 6.49 -9.59
C GLY A 72 -0.41 6.80 -9.99
N MET A 73 -1.25 7.40 -9.14
CA MET A 73 -2.66 7.68 -9.45
C MET A 73 -3.10 9.14 -9.33
N GLN A 74 -2.43 9.94 -8.50
CA GLN A 74 -2.89 11.30 -8.15
C GLN A 74 -1.76 12.32 -8.09
N ILE A 75 -0.56 11.89 -7.67
CA ILE A 75 0.58 12.79 -7.50
C ILE A 75 1.24 13.04 -8.86
N LYS A 76 1.47 14.32 -9.17
CA LYS A 76 2.09 14.77 -10.42
C LYS A 76 3.36 15.57 -10.19
N ASN A 77 4.28 15.53 -11.14
CA ASN A 77 5.45 16.40 -11.18
C ASN A 77 5.05 17.81 -11.69
N PRO A 78 5.95 18.81 -11.67
CA PRO A 78 5.66 20.16 -12.19
C PRO A 78 5.29 20.19 -13.69
N ALA A 79 5.68 19.18 -14.47
CA ALA A 79 5.30 19.03 -15.87
C ALA A 79 3.88 18.46 -16.06
N GLY A 80 3.20 18.06 -14.98
CA GLY A 80 1.84 17.53 -15.02
C GLY A 80 1.76 16.01 -15.25
N GLU A 81 2.90 15.32 -15.26
CA GLU A 81 3.01 13.87 -15.43
C GLU A 81 2.86 13.16 -14.08
N PHE A 82 2.26 11.97 -14.08
CA PHE A 82 2.08 11.19 -12.85
C PHE A 82 3.41 10.62 -12.36
N ILE A 83 3.73 10.89 -11.09
CA ILE A 83 4.91 10.33 -10.44
C ILE A 83 4.60 8.88 -10.05
N GLN A 84 5.39 7.94 -10.59
CA GLN A 84 5.27 6.51 -10.32
C GLN A 84 6.13 6.10 -9.12
N VAL A 85 5.88 4.92 -8.54
CA VAL A 85 6.60 4.47 -7.33
C VAL A 85 8.08 4.15 -7.57
N ASP A 86 8.49 3.92 -8.82
CA ASP A 86 9.88 3.70 -9.24
C ASP A 86 10.58 4.97 -9.75
N ASP A 87 9.98 6.14 -9.54
CA ASP A 87 10.57 7.43 -9.89
C ASP A 87 11.90 7.62 -9.14
N PRO A 88 12.98 8.05 -9.83
CA PRO A 88 14.30 8.27 -9.23
C PRO A 88 14.31 9.18 -7.99
N MET A 89 13.31 10.05 -7.83
CA MET A 89 13.21 10.91 -6.65
C MET A 89 13.04 10.14 -5.34
N PHE A 90 12.50 8.91 -5.39
CA PHE A 90 12.29 8.08 -4.21
C PHE A 90 13.49 7.19 -3.88
N GLU A 91 14.43 6.99 -4.81
CA GLU A 91 15.58 6.11 -4.64
C GLU A 91 16.36 6.42 -3.35
N PRO A 92 16.71 7.68 -3.02
CA PRO A 92 17.43 7.96 -1.78
C PRO A 92 16.62 7.62 -0.52
N ILE A 93 15.29 7.64 -0.59
CA ILE A 93 14.41 7.28 0.53
C ILE A 93 14.35 5.76 0.68
N TYR A 94 14.25 5.01 -0.43
CA TYR A 94 14.28 3.54 -0.40
C TYR A 94 15.62 3.02 0.10
N ASP A 95 16.74 3.59 -0.37
CA ASP A 95 18.08 3.28 0.13
C ASP A 95 18.19 3.48 1.64
N PHE A 96 17.58 4.55 2.15
CA PHE A 96 17.58 4.83 3.59
C PHE A 96 16.74 3.82 4.37
N ILE A 97 15.58 3.41 3.86
CA ILE A 97 14.73 2.40 4.49
C ILE A 97 15.44 1.04 4.50
N GLU A 98 16.14 0.70 3.42
CA GLU A 98 16.99 -0.50 3.32
C GLU A 98 18.13 -0.47 4.35
N GLN A 99 18.86 0.64 4.44
CA GLN A 99 19.97 0.83 5.39
C GLN A 99 19.52 0.72 6.86
N GLU A 100 18.32 1.18 7.17
CA GLU A 100 17.72 1.08 8.51
C GLU A 100 17.06 -0.29 8.76
N GLU A 101 17.22 -1.24 7.83
CA GLU A 101 16.69 -2.60 7.85
C GLU A 101 15.16 -2.67 8.08
N LYS A 102 14.44 -1.68 7.54
CA LYS A 102 12.98 -1.58 7.67
C LYS A 102 12.27 -2.20 6.46
N VAL A 103 10.99 -2.47 6.66
CA VAL A 103 10.11 -3.03 5.63
C VAL A 103 9.34 -1.92 4.93
N LEU A 104 9.18 -2.02 3.61
CA LEU A 104 8.32 -1.14 2.83
C LEU A 104 7.00 -1.83 2.48
N PHE A 105 5.89 -1.33 3.02
CA PHE A 105 4.57 -1.64 2.50
C PHE A 105 4.34 -0.81 1.24
N TYR A 106 4.13 -1.47 0.11
CA TYR A 106 3.70 -0.78 -1.10
C TYR A 106 2.23 -1.07 -1.38
N HIS A 107 1.43 -0.02 -1.29
CA HIS A 107 0.05 0.01 -1.69
C HIS A 107 -0.01 0.80 -2.99
N ILE A 108 -0.09 0.11 -4.12
CA ILE A 108 -0.10 0.72 -5.46
C ILE A 108 -1.40 0.38 -6.17
N ALA A 109 -1.86 1.27 -7.05
CA ALA A 109 -3.12 1.12 -7.76
C ALA A 109 -4.35 0.94 -6.85
N ASP A 110 -5.51 1.12 -7.46
CA ASP A 110 -6.77 0.68 -6.90
C ASP A 110 -7.16 -0.67 -7.52
N PRO A 111 -8.28 -1.27 -7.11
CA PRO A 111 -8.79 -2.44 -7.81
C PRO A 111 -8.95 -2.21 -9.31
N VAL A 112 -8.58 -3.22 -10.12
CA VAL A 112 -8.57 -3.18 -11.59
C VAL A 112 -9.90 -2.72 -12.20
N GLN A 113 -11.00 -2.86 -11.47
CA GLN A 113 -12.32 -2.34 -11.85
C GLN A 113 -12.32 -0.84 -12.18
N ARG A 114 -11.39 -0.03 -11.62
CA ARG A 114 -11.27 1.39 -12.01
C ARG A 114 -10.89 1.61 -13.47
N TRP A 115 -10.21 0.63 -14.07
CA TRP A 115 -9.80 0.58 -15.47
C TRP A 115 -10.66 -0.38 -16.30
N MET A 116 -11.89 -0.66 -15.89
CA MET A 116 -12.82 -1.47 -16.67
C MET A 116 -14.06 -0.66 -17.03
N SER A 117 -14.69 -1.00 -18.16
CA SER A 117 -15.93 -0.36 -18.57
C SER A 117 -17.04 -0.59 -17.54
N SER A 118 -17.93 0.40 -17.35
CA SER A 118 -19.05 0.30 -16.42
C SER A 118 -20.01 -0.84 -16.77
N ALA A 119 -20.14 -1.19 -18.05
CA ALA A 119 -20.90 -2.35 -18.52
C ALA A 119 -20.35 -3.68 -17.99
N SER A 120 -19.06 -3.72 -17.64
CA SER A 120 -18.41 -4.90 -17.06
C SER A 120 -18.56 -4.99 -15.54
N ILE A 121 -19.14 -3.98 -14.87
CA ILE A 121 -19.23 -3.88 -13.41
C ILE A 121 -20.69 -3.80 -12.99
N LYS A 122 -21.22 -4.89 -12.42
CA LYS A 122 -22.65 -5.00 -12.10
C LYS A 122 -23.19 -4.03 -11.04
N HIS A 123 -22.36 -3.30 -10.28
CA HIS A 123 -22.85 -2.55 -9.10
C HIS A 123 -22.22 -1.18 -8.78
N SER A 124 -21.39 -0.55 -9.62
CA SER A 124 -20.98 0.84 -9.37
C SER A 124 -20.34 1.54 -10.57
N PRO A 125 -21.12 2.26 -11.41
CA PRO A 125 -20.55 3.06 -12.49
C PRO A 125 -19.70 4.24 -12.01
N LYS A 126 -19.76 4.61 -10.72
CA LYS A 126 -18.89 5.65 -10.12
C LYS A 126 -17.46 5.17 -9.86
N PHE A 127 -17.16 3.90 -10.14
CA PHE A 127 -15.88 3.27 -9.83
C PHE A 127 -15.01 3.06 -11.08
N THR A 128 -15.22 3.77 -12.19
CA THR A 128 -14.53 3.56 -13.50
C THR A 128 -13.83 4.80 -14.05
N ASP A 129 -13.42 5.71 -13.18
CA ASP A 129 -12.88 7.02 -13.58
C ASP A 129 -11.48 6.98 -14.21
N PHE A 130 -10.81 5.81 -14.22
CA PHE A 130 -9.58 5.58 -14.97
C PHE A 130 -9.83 4.94 -16.35
N TRP A 131 -11.01 4.35 -16.59
CA TRP A 131 -11.32 3.65 -17.84
C TRP A 131 -11.39 4.57 -19.06
N ASN A 132 -12.00 5.75 -18.92
CA ASN A 132 -12.25 6.69 -20.03
C ASN A 132 -11.30 7.90 -20.02
N ASP A 133 -10.16 7.81 -19.33
CA ASP A 133 -9.24 8.94 -19.17
C ASP A 133 -7.85 8.54 -19.68
N PRO A 134 -7.53 8.83 -20.96
CA PRO A 134 -6.26 8.43 -21.57
C PRO A 134 -5.05 9.18 -20.98
N ASP A 135 -5.27 10.28 -20.26
CA ASP A 135 -4.20 11.03 -19.61
C ASP A 135 -3.78 10.38 -18.28
N LYS A 136 -4.60 9.46 -17.73
CA LYS A 136 -4.26 8.72 -16.51
C LYS A 136 -3.42 7.47 -16.81
N PRO A 137 -2.55 7.06 -15.88
CA PRO A 137 -1.73 5.86 -16.08
C PRO A 137 -2.61 4.62 -16.19
N SER A 138 -2.20 3.69 -17.06
CA SER A 138 -2.88 2.40 -17.14
C SER A 138 -2.63 1.60 -15.86
N TYR A 139 -3.53 0.66 -15.56
CA TYR A 139 -3.38 -0.23 -14.42
C TYR A 139 -2.03 -0.96 -14.46
N PHE A 140 -1.66 -1.50 -15.63
CA PHE A 140 -0.45 -2.28 -15.79
C PHE A 140 0.83 -1.43 -15.74
N ASP A 141 0.78 -0.15 -16.12
CA ASP A 141 1.94 0.75 -15.93
C ASP A 141 2.24 0.97 -14.44
N ILE A 142 1.20 1.12 -13.61
CA ILE A 142 1.36 1.25 -12.16
C ILE A 142 1.88 -0.07 -11.56
N ILE A 143 1.39 -1.22 -12.05
CA ILE A 143 1.87 -2.52 -11.59
C ILE A 143 3.34 -2.74 -12.00
N ALA A 144 3.73 -2.33 -13.21
CA ALA A 144 5.09 -2.43 -13.71
C ALA A 144 6.06 -1.50 -12.96
N SER A 145 5.63 -0.30 -12.55
CA SER A 145 6.46 0.55 -11.69
C SER A 145 6.74 -0.10 -10.34
N GLY A 146 5.75 -0.78 -9.75
CA GLY A 146 5.98 -1.61 -8.56
C GLY A 146 7.03 -2.71 -8.79
N ASP A 147 6.99 -3.38 -9.94
CA ASP A 147 7.94 -4.44 -10.30
C ASP A 147 9.36 -3.92 -10.54
N ASN A 148 9.48 -2.74 -11.16
CA ASN A 148 10.76 -2.05 -11.31
C ASN A 148 11.37 -1.67 -9.95
N MET A 149 10.56 -1.16 -9.03
CA MET A 149 10.98 -0.84 -7.67
C MET A 149 11.47 -2.11 -6.93
N LEU A 150 10.75 -3.23 -7.04
CA LEU A 150 11.18 -4.51 -6.46
C LEU A 150 12.52 -5.00 -7.02
N ALA A 151 12.71 -4.86 -8.34
CA ALA A 151 13.92 -5.28 -9.04
C ALA A 151 15.15 -4.42 -8.72
N LYS A 152 14.97 -3.10 -8.57
CA LYS A 152 16.05 -2.15 -8.26
C LYS A 152 16.57 -2.30 -6.82
N HIS A 153 15.71 -2.73 -5.90
CA HIS A 153 16.00 -2.78 -4.46
C HIS A 153 15.97 -4.22 -3.92
N PRO A 154 16.86 -5.12 -4.37
CA PRO A 154 16.78 -6.55 -4.05
C PRO A 154 17.01 -6.88 -2.56
N ASN A 155 17.59 -5.97 -1.78
CA ASN A 155 17.83 -6.17 -0.34
C ASN A 155 16.75 -5.52 0.54
N LEU A 156 16.04 -4.51 0.05
CA LEU A 156 14.88 -3.95 0.73
C LEU A 156 13.75 -4.98 0.76
N LYS A 157 13.18 -5.20 1.95
CA LYS A 157 12.03 -6.10 2.15
C LYS A 157 10.73 -5.37 1.86
N PHE A 158 9.89 -5.98 1.03
CA PHE A 158 8.60 -5.41 0.64
C PHE A 158 7.42 -6.24 1.17
N ILE A 159 6.33 -5.55 1.48
CA ILE A 159 5.01 -6.16 1.63
C ILE A 159 4.04 -5.51 0.65
N GLY A 160 3.63 -6.26 -0.37
CA GLY A 160 2.61 -5.84 -1.32
C GLY A 160 1.23 -5.92 -0.71
N CYS A 161 0.56 -4.77 -0.53
CA CYS A 161 -0.82 -4.74 -0.05
C CYS A 161 -1.76 -5.39 -1.08
N HIS A 162 -2.87 -5.97 -0.61
CA HIS A 162 -3.92 -6.52 -1.47
C HIS A 162 -3.43 -7.58 -2.48
N LEU A 163 -2.52 -8.46 -2.03
CA LEU A 163 -1.78 -9.42 -2.86
C LEU A 163 -1.04 -8.74 -4.03
N GLY A 164 -0.34 -7.64 -3.73
CA GLY A 164 0.43 -6.88 -4.72
C GLY A 164 -0.47 -6.15 -5.72
N SER A 165 -1.69 -5.82 -5.28
CA SER A 165 -2.77 -5.20 -6.05
C SER A 165 -3.30 -5.98 -7.25
N ILE A 166 -2.81 -7.21 -7.49
CA ILE A 166 -3.21 -8.10 -8.61
C ILE A 166 -4.00 -9.32 -8.11
N SER A 167 -4.71 -9.19 -6.98
CA SER A 167 -5.45 -10.28 -6.33
C SER A 167 -6.49 -11.01 -7.20
N PHE A 168 -6.92 -10.43 -8.32
CA PHE A 168 -7.82 -11.08 -9.28
C PHE A 168 -7.14 -12.16 -10.14
N ASP A 169 -5.80 -12.18 -10.18
CA ASP A 169 -5.02 -13.18 -10.90
C ASP A 169 -3.87 -13.74 -10.03
N LEU A 170 -4.13 -14.88 -9.39
CA LEU A 170 -3.11 -15.54 -8.57
C LEU A 170 -1.97 -16.17 -9.39
N ASP A 171 -2.11 -16.38 -10.70
CA ASP A 171 -0.99 -16.91 -11.48
C ASP A 171 0.05 -15.79 -11.70
N GLU A 172 -0.39 -14.56 -11.98
CA GLU A 172 0.49 -13.39 -12.02
C GLU A 172 1.05 -13.04 -10.64
N THR A 173 0.24 -13.15 -9.59
CA THR A 173 0.71 -12.96 -8.21
C THR A 173 1.81 -13.97 -7.87
N ALA A 174 1.65 -15.23 -8.26
CA ALA A 174 2.64 -16.30 -8.05
C ALA A 174 3.94 -16.03 -8.81
N LYS A 175 3.87 -15.60 -10.07
CA LYS A 175 5.05 -15.22 -10.85
C LYS A 175 5.86 -14.13 -10.17
N LYS A 176 5.21 -13.11 -9.61
CA LYS A 176 5.88 -12.04 -8.83
C LYS A 176 6.61 -12.60 -7.62
N LEU A 177 5.96 -13.45 -6.82
CA LEU A 177 6.59 -14.09 -5.66
C LEU A 177 7.78 -14.98 -6.04
N ASP A 178 7.69 -15.69 -7.16
CA ASP A 178 8.78 -16.53 -7.68
C ASP A 178 9.96 -15.66 -8.20
N THR A 179 9.67 -14.48 -8.75
CA THR A 179 10.67 -13.56 -9.33
C THR A 179 11.39 -12.73 -8.25
N TYR A 180 10.66 -12.26 -7.24
CA TYR A 180 11.15 -11.29 -6.27
C TYR A 180 11.30 -11.93 -4.88
N PRO A 181 12.50 -12.44 -4.53
CA PRO A 181 12.74 -13.08 -3.24
C PRO A 181 12.67 -12.11 -2.04
N ASN A 182 12.55 -10.81 -2.28
CA ASN A 182 12.36 -9.76 -1.27
C ASN A 182 10.89 -9.35 -1.05
N LEU A 183 9.92 -9.96 -1.74
CA LEU A 183 8.49 -9.63 -1.69
C LEU A 183 7.62 -10.56 -0.84
N ALA A 184 6.98 -10.07 0.22
CA ALA A 184 5.83 -10.74 0.83
C ALA A 184 4.51 -10.04 0.46
N LEU A 185 3.36 -10.67 0.68
CA LEU A 185 2.06 -10.17 0.26
C LEU A 185 1.03 -10.17 1.38
N GLY A 186 0.26 -9.09 1.51
CA GLY A 186 -0.84 -8.97 2.48
C GLY A 186 -2.19 -9.33 1.86
N THR A 187 -3.04 -10.09 2.57
CA THR A 187 -4.38 -10.49 2.09
C THR A 187 -5.48 -9.44 2.26
N SER A 188 -5.15 -8.28 2.84
CA SER A 188 -6.09 -7.22 3.20
C SER A 188 -7.04 -6.87 2.06
N GLY A 189 -8.36 -6.96 2.25
CA GLY A 189 -9.35 -6.53 1.26
C GLY A 189 -9.40 -7.34 -0.05
N THR A 190 -8.85 -8.57 -0.06
CA THR A 190 -8.78 -9.43 -1.26
C THR A 190 -9.81 -10.54 -1.32
N GLU A 191 -10.65 -10.66 -0.29
CA GLU A 191 -11.54 -11.80 -0.04
C GLU A 191 -12.45 -12.08 -1.25
N LYS A 192 -13.05 -11.04 -1.82
CA LYS A 192 -13.93 -11.16 -3.00
C LYS A 192 -13.22 -11.72 -4.24
N TYR A 193 -11.93 -11.43 -4.42
CA TYR A 193 -11.15 -11.92 -5.57
C TYR A 193 -10.70 -13.36 -5.37
N LEU A 194 -10.36 -13.73 -4.13
CA LEU A 194 -10.01 -15.09 -3.77
C LEU A 194 -11.23 -16.03 -3.91
N ILE A 195 -12.40 -15.60 -3.42
CA ILE A 195 -13.66 -16.36 -3.53
C ILE A 195 -14.09 -16.53 -5.00
N GLY A 196 -13.79 -15.55 -5.86
CA GLY A 196 -14.12 -15.60 -7.28
C GLY A 196 -13.25 -16.58 -8.10
N GLN A 197 -12.20 -17.15 -7.51
CA GLN A 197 -11.28 -18.07 -8.18
C GLN A 197 -11.51 -19.53 -7.76
N SER A 198 -10.91 -20.48 -8.49
CA SER A 198 -10.98 -21.90 -8.14
C SER A 198 -10.42 -22.15 -6.74
N ARG A 199 -11.21 -22.83 -5.89
CA ARG A 199 -10.80 -23.23 -4.54
C ARG A 199 -9.44 -23.94 -4.53
N GLU A 200 -9.21 -24.85 -5.48
CA GLU A 200 -7.94 -25.60 -5.55
C GLU A 200 -6.77 -24.70 -5.97
N LYS A 201 -7.00 -23.74 -6.88
CA LYS A 201 -5.98 -22.74 -7.25
C LYS A 201 -5.59 -21.89 -6.03
N VAL A 202 -6.58 -21.36 -5.31
CA VAL A 202 -6.37 -20.55 -4.11
C VAL A 202 -5.64 -21.38 -3.04
N ARG A 203 -6.11 -22.58 -2.74
CA ARG A 203 -5.48 -23.47 -1.74
C ARG A 203 -4.02 -23.76 -2.08
N ARG A 204 -3.71 -24.10 -3.33
CA ARG A 204 -2.32 -24.36 -3.75
C ARG A 204 -1.44 -23.13 -3.63
N PHE A 205 -1.95 -21.95 -3.99
CA PHE A 205 -1.24 -20.69 -3.86
C PHE A 205 -0.85 -20.44 -2.40
N PHE A 206 -1.81 -20.50 -1.48
CA PHE A 206 -1.55 -20.27 -0.06
C PHE A 206 -0.60 -21.30 0.56
N ILE A 207 -0.67 -22.57 0.15
CA ILE A 207 0.26 -23.61 0.64
C ILE A 207 1.68 -23.37 0.09
N LYS A 208 1.83 -23.09 -1.21
CA LYS A 208 3.15 -22.87 -1.84
C LYS A 208 3.88 -21.68 -1.24
N TYR A 209 3.16 -20.59 -0.96
CA TYR A 209 3.73 -19.31 -0.54
C TYR A 209 3.43 -18.96 0.93
N GLN A 210 3.16 -19.96 1.77
CA GLN A 210 2.73 -19.76 3.16
C GLN A 210 3.68 -18.85 3.97
N ASP A 211 4.98 -18.92 3.73
CA ASP A 211 5.99 -18.11 4.44
C ASP A 211 6.11 -16.67 3.91
N ARG A 212 5.36 -16.34 2.85
CA ARG A 212 5.40 -15.06 2.13
C ARG A 212 4.03 -14.41 2.02
N ILE A 213 3.01 -14.96 2.67
CA ILE A 213 1.67 -14.40 2.73
C ILE A 213 1.35 -14.01 4.18
N LEU A 214 1.00 -12.74 4.37
CA LEU A 214 0.61 -12.19 5.66
C LEU A 214 -0.90 -11.97 5.67
N TYR A 215 -1.56 -12.45 6.72
CA TYR A 215 -2.97 -12.20 6.93
C TYR A 215 -3.22 -10.73 7.29
N GLY A 216 -4.20 -10.13 6.63
CA GLY A 216 -4.72 -8.80 6.95
C GLY A 216 -6.15 -8.65 6.41
N THR A 217 -6.89 -7.69 6.94
CA THR A 217 -8.34 -7.51 6.66
C THR A 217 -8.69 -6.18 6.01
N ASP A 218 -7.81 -5.18 6.07
CA ASP A 218 -8.09 -3.78 5.69
C ASP A 218 -9.24 -3.12 6.47
N ILE A 219 -9.55 -3.64 7.66
CA ILE A 219 -10.56 -3.05 8.54
C ILE A 219 -9.93 -1.85 9.26
N SER A 220 -10.54 -0.68 9.14
CA SER A 220 -10.19 0.48 9.97
C SER A 220 -10.73 0.27 11.38
N GLY A 221 -9.85 0.32 12.38
CA GLY A 221 -10.21 0.28 13.81
C GLY A 221 -10.86 1.56 14.33
N GLY A 222 -11.73 2.20 13.54
CA GLY A 222 -12.68 3.15 14.12
C GLY A 222 -13.67 2.36 14.96
N MET A 223 -14.10 2.91 16.11
CA MET A 223 -15.23 2.36 16.84
C MET A 223 -16.33 2.02 15.84
N ILE A 224 -16.66 0.74 15.71
CA ILE A 224 -17.97 0.34 15.21
C ILE A 224 -18.93 1.13 16.11
N PRO A 225 -19.79 2.04 15.57
CA PRO A 225 -20.82 2.64 16.39
C PRO A 225 -21.51 1.49 17.13
N THR A 226 -21.61 1.57 18.45
CA THR A 226 -22.13 0.49 19.31
C THR A 226 -23.47 -0.06 18.82
N ASP A 227 -24.17 0.73 18.02
CA ASP A 227 -25.41 0.48 17.29
C ASP A 227 -25.33 -0.68 16.27
N TYR A 228 -24.13 -1.16 15.91
CA TYR A 228 -23.91 -2.30 15.00
C TYR A 228 -23.43 -3.58 15.69
N LEU A 229 -23.28 -3.59 17.03
CA LEU A 229 -23.03 -4.83 17.75
C LEU A 229 -24.32 -5.64 17.84
N LEU A 230 -24.38 -6.76 17.12
CA LEU A 230 -25.43 -7.76 17.31
C LEU A 230 -25.45 -8.18 18.79
N ASP A 231 -26.61 -8.07 19.42
CA ASP A 231 -26.88 -8.60 20.75
C ASP A 231 -26.78 -10.14 20.73
N LEU A 232 -25.60 -10.66 21.05
CA LEU A 232 -25.31 -12.10 21.06
C LEU A 232 -26.02 -12.84 22.21
N THR A 233 -26.78 -12.16 23.07
CA THR A 233 -27.66 -12.82 24.05
C THR A 233 -28.98 -13.33 23.45
N LYS A 234 -29.20 -13.06 22.16
CA LYS A 234 -30.37 -13.53 21.39
C LYS A 234 -30.04 -14.64 20.36
N ILE A 235 -28.92 -15.33 20.53
CA ILE A 235 -28.59 -16.57 19.83
C ILE A 235 -28.66 -17.74 20.82
#